data_AF-A0AAW9JAQ8-F1
#
_entry.id   AF-A0AAW9JAQ8-F1
#
_cell.length_a   1.000
_cell.length_b   1.000
_cell.length_c   1.000
_cell.angle_alpha   90.00
_cell.angle_beta   90.00
_cell.angle_gamma   90.00
#
_symmetry.space_group_name_H-M   'P 1'
#
loop_
_entity.id
_entity.type
_entity.pdbx_description
1 polymer ?
#
loop_
_entity_poly.entity_id
_entity_poly.type
_entity_poly.pdbx_seq_one_letter_code
_entity_poly.pdbx_strand_id
1 'polypeptide(L)'
;FRQIMQYPHIIKALNPYYGIRLLATNPRSVYILGAVFLCTTGAEALYSDLGHCGKKNIHYTWTFVKICLVVNYLGQGAWLMLREGSVIKENPFFLIMPSWFVIPGTIIATIAAVIASQALITGSFTLVSEAIKLNMFPKLQVRYPN
;
A
#
# COMPACT_ATOMS: atom_id res chain seq x y z
N PHE A 1 12.33 -6.22 12.24
CA PHE A 1 12.12 -6.43 13.69
C PHE A 1 13.33 -6.01 14.53
N ARG A 2 14.54 -6.51 14.23
CA ARG A 2 15.78 -6.12 14.95
C ARG A 2 15.97 -4.60 15.05
N GLN A 3 15.63 -3.87 13.98
CA GLN A 3 15.76 -2.42 13.90
C GLN A 3 14.78 -1.68 14.83
N ILE A 4 13.55 -2.19 14.98
CA ILE A 4 12.54 -1.61 15.88
C ILE A 4 12.97 -1.80 17.34
N MET A 5 13.55 -2.97 17.68
CA MET A 5 14.09 -3.21 19.02
C MET A 5 15.30 -2.31 19.32
N GLN A 6 16.09 -1.95 18.30
CA GLN A 6 17.22 -1.03 18.44
C GLN A 6 16.78 0.44 18.62
N TYR A 7 15.63 0.82 18.06
CA TYR A 7 15.08 2.18 18.23
C TYR A 7 13.59 2.12 18.62
N PRO A 8 13.26 1.81 19.88
CA PRO A 8 11.88 1.63 20.35
C PRO A 8 11.09 2.95 20.32
N HIS A 9 11.77 4.10 20.33
CA HIS A 9 11.15 5.41 20.18
C HIS A 9 10.44 5.61 18.84
N ILE A 10 10.67 4.76 17.82
CA ILE A 10 9.96 4.84 16.54
C ILE A 10 8.44 4.70 16.70
N ILE A 11 7.97 4.03 17.76
CA ILE A 11 6.53 3.86 18.03
C ILE A 11 5.83 5.21 18.22
N LYS A 12 6.55 6.25 18.67
CA LYS A 12 6.03 7.61 18.77
C LYS A 12 5.54 8.15 17.42
N ALA A 13 6.04 7.64 16.29
CA ALA A 13 5.60 8.02 14.95
C ALA A 13 4.12 7.67 14.67
N LEU A 14 3.52 6.76 15.45
CA LEU A 14 2.07 6.47 15.37
C LEU A 14 1.20 7.60 15.94
N ASN A 15 1.78 8.52 16.71
CA ASN A 15 1.04 9.66 17.23
C ASN A 15 0.78 10.67 16.08
N PRO A 16 -0.50 11.00 15.79
CA PRO A 16 -0.86 11.91 14.69
C PRO A 16 -0.23 13.29 14.81
N TYR A 17 0.15 13.72 16.02
CA TYR A 17 0.86 14.97 16.26
C TYR A 17 2.09 15.14 15.35
N TYR A 18 2.89 14.09 15.13
CA TYR A 18 4.09 14.16 14.30
C TYR A 18 3.76 14.34 12.81
N GLY A 19 2.68 13.71 12.33
CA GLY A 19 2.21 13.88 10.96
C GLY A 19 1.70 15.30 10.70
N ILE A 20 0.87 15.83 11.61
CA ILE A 20 0.36 17.20 11.51
C ILE A 20 1.50 18.21 11.59
N ARG A 21 2.44 18.03 12.53
CA ARG A 21 3.62 18.89 12.65
C ARG A 21 4.48 18.84 11.38
N LEU A 22 4.66 17.68 10.77
CA LEU A 22 5.40 17.52 9.50
C LEU A 22 4.72 18.32 8.38
N LEU A 23 3.40 18.22 8.27
CA LEU A 23 2.61 18.95 7.27
C LEU A 23 2.69 20.46 7.48
N ALA A 24 2.63 20.93 8.73
CA ALA A 24 2.65 22.35 9.07
C ALA A 24 4.04 22.99 8.93
N THR A 25 5.12 22.23 9.18
CA THR A 25 6.48 22.79 9.27
C THR A 25 7.23 22.73 7.93
N ASN A 26 6.95 21.74 7.07
CA ASN A 26 7.70 21.51 5.85
C ASN A 26 6.82 21.70 4.60
N PRO A 27 7.09 22.67 3.71
CA PRO A 27 6.30 22.88 2.49
C PRO A 27 6.41 21.73 1.48
N ARG A 28 7.50 20.94 1.54
CA ARG A 28 7.65 19.70 0.73
C ARG A 28 6.77 18.54 1.22
N SER A 29 6.10 18.68 2.36
CA SER A 29 5.20 17.64 2.89
C SER A 29 3.97 17.41 1.99
N VAL A 30 3.64 18.34 1.10
CA VAL A 30 2.55 18.20 0.11
C VAL A 30 2.76 16.98 -0.80
N TYR A 31 4.01 16.63 -1.15
CA TYR A 31 4.31 15.43 -1.93
C TYR A 31 3.92 14.14 -1.17
N ILE A 32 4.11 14.12 0.16
CA ILE A 32 3.72 13.00 1.01
C ILE A 32 2.19 12.89 1.03
N LEU A 33 1.48 14.02 1.09
CA LEU A 33 0.02 14.04 1.04
C LEU A 33 -0.52 13.47 -0.29
N GLY A 34 0.14 13.76 -1.41
CA GLY A 34 -0.18 13.15 -2.70
C GLY A 34 -0.03 11.62 -2.70
N ALA A 35 1.03 11.10 -2.08
CA ALA A 35 1.21 9.65 -1.93
C ALA A 35 0.14 9.00 -1.04
N VAL A 36 -0.25 9.68 0.05
CA VAL A 36 -1.36 9.23 0.91
C VAL A 36 -2.67 9.19 0.13
N PHE A 37 -2.96 10.22 -0.66
CA PHE A 37 -4.17 10.27 -1.49
C PHE A 37 -4.20 9.15 -2.54
N LEU A 38 -3.06 8.86 -3.18
CA LEU A 38 -2.95 7.74 -4.11
C LEU A 38 -3.21 6.39 -3.42
N CYS A 39 -2.71 6.22 -2.19
CA CYS A 39 -2.99 5.02 -1.39
C CYS A 39 -4.49 4.86 -1.10
N THR A 40 -5.21 5.96 -0.84
CA THR A 40 -6.67 5.94 -0.64
C THR A 40 -7.41 5.36 -1.86
N THR A 41 -7.01 5.73 -3.08
CA THR A 41 -7.64 5.17 -4.30
C THR A 41 -7.43 3.65 -4.42
N GLY A 42 -6.27 3.14 -3.98
CA GLY A 42 -6.02 1.69 -3.90
C GLY A 42 -6.89 0.99 -2.84
N ALA A 43 -7.15 1.65 -1.71
CA ALA A 43 -8.04 1.13 -0.68
C ALA A 43 -9.51 1.09 -1.13
N GLU A 44 -9.96 2.08 -1.91
CA GLU A 44 -11.29 2.09 -2.52
C GLU A 44 -11.47 0.96 -3.53
N ALA A 45 -10.47 0.71 -4.38
CA ALA A 45 -10.47 -0.43 -5.30
C ALA A 45 -10.55 -1.78 -4.58
N LEU A 46 -9.82 -1.93 -3.47
CA LEU A 46 -9.92 -3.12 -2.63
C LEU A 46 -11.33 -3.27 -2.02
N TYR A 47 -11.98 -2.16 -1.66
CA TYR A 47 -13.33 -2.17 -1.10
C TYR A 47 -14.38 -2.49 -2.18
N SER A 48 -14.20 -2.08 -3.44
CA SER A 48 -15.10 -2.50 -4.52
C SER A 48 -15.07 -4.02 -4.76
N ASP A 49 -13.93 -4.66 -4.52
CA ASP A 49 -13.78 -6.12 -4.64
C ASP A 49 -14.40 -6.91 -3.45
N LEU A 50 -14.96 -6.23 -2.43
CA LEU A 50 -15.70 -6.89 -1.33
C LEU A 50 -16.88 -7.73 -1.80
N GLY A 51 -17.50 -7.35 -2.93
CA GLY A 51 -18.61 -8.10 -3.53
C GLY A 51 -18.23 -9.51 -3.96
N HIS A 52 -16.96 -9.74 -4.30
CA HIS A 52 -16.45 -11.03 -4.80
C HIS A 52 -15.82 -11.90 -3.70
N CYS A 53 -15.06 -11.30 -2.78
CA CYS A 53 -14.28 -12.03 -1.78
C CYS A 53 -15.04 -12.26 -0.45
N GLY A 54 -16.16 -11.58 -0.24
CA GLY A 54 -16.97 -11.64 0.96
C GLY A 54 -16.40 -10.84 2.14
N LYS A 55 -17.30 -10.16 2.87
CA LYS A 55 -16.96 -9.21 3.96
C LYS A 55 -16.08 -9.81 5.05
N LYS A 56 -16.33 -11.05 5.47
CA LYS A 56 -15.59 -11.70 6.57
C LYS A 56 -14.13 -11.97 6.19
N ASN A 57 -13.87 -12.40 4.96
CA ASN A 57 -12.52 -12.76 4.51
C ASN A 57 -11.60 -11.53 4.44
N ILE A 58 -12.15 -10.41 3.97
CA ILE A 58 -11.41 -9.14 3.90
C ILE A 58 -11.14 -8.59 5.31
N HIS A 59 -12.07 -8.70 6.26
CA HIS A 59 -11.83 -8.17 7.61
C HIS A 59 -10.62 -8.82 8.31
N TYR A 60 -10.51 -10.16 8.22
CA TYR A 60 -9.38 -10.90 8.80
C TYR A 60 -8.07 -10.61 8.05
N THR A 61 -8.09 -10.72 6.72
CA THR A 61 -6.91 -10.49 5.88
C THR A 61 -6.38 -9.06 6.04
N TRP A 62 -7.28 -8.08 6.06
CA TRP A 62 -6.92 -6.66 6.18
C TRP A 62 -6.26 -6.33 7.51
N THR A 63 -6.73 -6.91 8.61
CA THR A 63 -6.09 -6.72 9.92
C THR A 63 -4.65 -7.22 9.92
N PHE A 64 -4.42 -8.39 9.34
CA PHE A 64 -3.07 -8.94 9.18
C PHE A 64 -2.18 -8.05 8.30
N VAL A 65 -2.66 -7.71 7.09
CA VAL A 65 -1.92 -6.86 6.15
C VAL A 65 -1.57 -5.51 6.77
N LYS A 66 -2.51 -4.88 7.48
CA LYS A 66 -2.30 -3.61 8.18
C LYS A 66 -1.18 -3.71 9.21
N ILE A 67 -1.19 -4.76 10.05
CA ILE A 67 -0.14 -4.97 11.06
C ILE A 67 1.21 -5.16 10.37
N CYS A 68 1.28 -6.00 9.32
CA CYS A 68 2.49 -6.22 8.55
C CYS A 68 3.05 -4.93 7.92
N LEU A 69 2.19 -4.10 7.31
CA LEU A 69 2.58 -2.82 6.73
C LEU A 69 3.12 -1.86 7.79
N VAL A 70 2.40 -1.68 8.90
CA VAL A 70 2.83 -0.80 9.99
C VAL A 70 4.19 -1.22 10.53
N VAL A 71 4.37 -2.51 10.81
CA VAL A 71 5.66 -3.04 11.28
C VAL A 71 6.77 -2.85 10.24
N ASN A 72 6.47 -3.04 8.96
CA ASN A 72 7.45 -2.85 7.89
C ASN A 72 7.90 -1.38 7.80
N TYR A 73 6.97 -0.43 7.79
CA TYR A 73 7.27 1.01 7.76
C TYR A 73 8.00 1.49 9.01
N LEU A 74 7.59 1.05 10.20
CA LEU A 74 8.31 1.35 11.44
C LEU A 74 9.73 0.77 11.41
N GLY A 75 9.92 -0.43 10.83
CA GLY A 75 11.23 -1.03 10.63
C GLY A 75 12.13 -0.19 9.72
N GLN A 76 11.60 0.29 8.59
CA GLN A 76 12.32 1.18 7.68
C GLN A 76 12.65 2.53 8.33
N GLY A 77 11.70 3.12 9.06
CA GLY A 77 11.90 4.36 9.80
C GLY A 77 12.97 4.23 10.89
N ALA A 78 12.91 3.17 11.70
CA ALA A 78 13.93 2.89 12.71
C ALA A 78 15.32 2.68 12.10
N TRP A 79 15.39 1.97 10.96
CA TRP A 79 16.64 1.79 10.23
C TRP A 79 17.21 3.12 9.69
N LEU A 80 16.34 4.02 9.24
CA LEU A 80 16.74 5.35 8.76
C LEU A 80 17.27 6.23 9.91
N MET A 81 16.60 6.22 11.07
CA MET A 81 17.03 6.95 12.27
C MET A 81 18.40 6.48 12.80
N LEU A 82 18.77 5.22 12.59
CA LEU A 82 20.07 4.68 13.00
C LEU A 82 21.22 5.07 12.05
N ARG A 83 20.93 5.65 10.88
CA ARG A 83 21.91 6.00 9.83
C ARG A 83 21.94 7.51 9.54
N GLU A 84 21.61 8.34 10.53
CA GLU A 84 21.64 9.80 10.42
C GLU A 84 22.95 10.29 9.78
N GLY A 85 22.87 10.90 8.57
CA GLY A 85 23.99 11.56 7.90
C GLY A 85 24.40 11.00 6.52
N SER A 86 23.98 9.78 6.14
CA SER A 86 24.26 9.27 4.79
C SER A 86 23.16 9.65 3.81
N VAL A 87 23.49 10.33 2.70
CA VAL A 87 22.55 10.56 1.59
C VAL A 87 22.25 9.21 0.94
N ILE A 88 21.09 8.65 1.25
CA ILE A 88 20.65 7.38 0.68
C ILE A 88 20.10 7.65 -0.72
N LYS A 89 20.84 7.20 -1.75
CA LYS A 89 20.40 7.28 -3.15
C LYS A 89 19.50 6.10 -3.56
N GLU A 90 19.52 5.02 -2.79
CA GLU A 90 18.81 3.78 -3.09
C GLU A 90 17.54 3.62 -2.26
N ASN A 91 16.62 2.76 -2.69
CA ASN A 91 15.35 2.57 -2.01
C ASN A 91 15.55 1.86 -0.65
N PRO A 92 15.13 2.47 0.49
CA PRO A 92 15.30 1.89 1.83
C PRO A 92 14.71 0.49 1.99
N PHE A 93 13.70 0.15 1.18
CA PHE A 93 13.08 -1.18 1.16
C PHE A 93 14.08 -2.30 0.82
N PHE A 94 14.96 -2.10 -0.17
CA PHE A 94 15.94 -3.12 -0.55
C PHE A 94 17.14 -3.14 0.40
N LEU A 95 17.49 -1.99 0.99
CA LEU A 95 18.62 -1.85 1.90
C LEU A 95 18.40 -2.48 3.28
N ILE A 96 17.14 -2.60 3.72
CA ILE A 96 16.82 -3.27 4.99
C ILE A 96 16.80 -4.81 4.85
N MET A 97 16.72 -5.32 3.62
CA MET A 97 16.68 -6.76 3.35
C MET A 97 18.09 -7.37 3.33
N PRO A 98 18.27 -8.62 3.77
CA PRO A 98 19.55 -9.30 3.62
C PRO A 98 19.81 -9.59 2.13
N SER A 99 21.06 -9.49 1.68
CA SER A 99 21.43 -9.52 0.26
C SER A 99 20.93 -10.75 -0.50
N TRP A 100 20.87 -11.91 0.15
CA TRP A 100 20.36 -13.15 -0.45
C TRP A 100 18.85 -13.12 -0.71
N PHE A 101 18.09 -12.31 0.03
CA PHE A 101 16.63 -12.24 -0.06
C PHE A 101 16.11 -11.16 -1.00
N VAL A 102 16.99 -10.26 -1.47
CA VAL A 102 16.62 -9.17 -2.39
C VAL A 102 16.03 -9.72 -3.69
N ILE A 103 16.69 -10.71 -4.32
CA ILE A 103 16.24 -11.29 -5.60
C ILE A 103 14.91 -12.04 -5.41
N PRO A 104 14.77 -13.00 -4.47
CA PRO A 104 13.49 -13.66 -4.20
C PRO A 104 12.36 -12.68 -3.86
N GLY A 105 12.63 -11.69 -3.00
CA GLY A 105 11.64 -10.70 -2.61
C GLY A 105 11.17 -9.82 -3.76
N THR A 106 12.08 -9.48 -4.69
CA THR A 106 11.73 -8.72 -5.91
C THR A 106 10.83 -9.53 -6.83
N ILE A 107 11.09 -10.83 -6.99
CA ILE A 107 10.23 -11.72 -7.79
C ILE A 107 8.82 -11.79 -7.18
N ILE A 108 8.72 -12.00 -5.87
CA ILE A 108 7.43 -12.05 -5.16
C ILE A 108 6.68 -10.73 -5.31
N ALA A 109 7.36 -9.59 -5.12
CA ALA A 109 6.76 -8.27 -5.28
C ALA A 109 6.24 -8.04 -6.71
N THR A 110 6.98 -8.51 -7.72
CA THR A 110 6.58 -8.42 -9.12
C THR A 110 5.32 -9.25 -9.39
N ILE A 111 5.27 -10.49 -8.90
CA ILE A 111 4.09 -11.35 -9.04
C ILE A 111 2.89 -10.71 -8.34
N ALA A 112 3.07 -10.16 -7.14
CA ALA A 112 2.02 -9.45 -6.43
C ALA A 112 1.49 -8.25 -7.21
N ALA A 113 2.37 -7.47 -7.87
CA ALA A 113 1.98 -6.35 -8.72
C ALA A 113 1.20 -6.80 -9.97
N VAL A 114 1.54 -7.94 -10.56
CA VAL A 114 0.78 -8.53 -11.67
C VAL A 114 -0.61 -8.96 -11.22
N ILE A 115 -0.73 -9.64 -10.07
CA ILE A 115 -2.03 -10.05 -9.50
C ILE A 115 -2.89 -8.83 -9.19
N ALA A 116 -2.31 -7.79 -8.57
CA ALA A 116 -3.02 -6.54 -8.28
C ALA A 116 -3.53 -5.86 -9.55
N SER A 117 -2.71 -5.83 -10.62
CA SER A 117 -3.13 -5.29 -11.92
C SER A 117 -4.32 -6.07 -12.52
N GLN A 118 -4.32 -7.40 -12.41
CA GLN A 118 -5.43 -8.23 -12.89
C GLN A 118 -6.72 -7.97 -12.10
N ALA A 119 -6.63 -7.87 -10.77
CA ALA A 119 -7.79 -7.54 -9.93
C ALA A 119 -8.41 -6.19 -10.34
N LEU A 120 -7.59 -5.17 -10.60
CA LEU A 120 -8.07 -3.86 -11.06
C LEU A 120 -8.76 -3.91 -12.44
N ILE A 121 -8.25 -4.72 -13.38
CA ILE A 121 -8.89 -4.92 -14.68
C ILE A 121 -10.28 -5.55 -14.50
N THR A 122 -10.38 -6.62 -13.69
CA THR A 122 -11.65 -7.28 -13.39
C THR A 122 -12.63 -6.36 -12.67
N GLY A 123 -12.16 -5.59 -11.69
CA GLY A 123 -12.96 -4.59 -10.99
C GLY A 123 -13.51 -3.52 -11.93
N SER A 124 -12.69 -3.04 -12.87
CA SER A 124 -13.09 -2.05 -13.87
C SER A 124 -14.23 -2.55 -14.78
N PHE A 125 -14.15 -3.79 -15.27
CA PHE A 125 -15.24 -4.38 -16.05
C PHE A 125 -16.52 -4.56 -15.24
N THR A 126 -16.40 -4.89 -13.96
CA THR A 126 -17.54 -5.03 -13.05
C THR A 126 -18.23 -3.69 -12.84
N LEU A 127 -17.47 -2.61 -12.59
CA LEU A 127 -18.00 -1.26 -12.46
C LEU A 127 -18.72 -0.78 -13.73
N VAL A 128 -18.16 -1.05 -14.92
CA VAL A 128 -18.80 -0.71 -16.20
C VAL A 128 -20.11 -1.48 -16.39
N SER A 129 -20.11 -2.78 -16.07
CA SER A 129 -21.33 -3.61 -16.13
C SER A 129 -22.44 -3.06 -15.21
N GLU A 130 -22.08 -2.64 -13.99
CA GLU A 130 -23.02 -2.04 -13.05
C GLU A 130 -23.53 -0.67 -13.52
N ALA A 131 -22.66 0.16 -14.09
CA ALA A 131 -23.04 1.45 -14.67
C ALA A 131 -24.03 1.29 -15.85
N ILE A 132 -23.88 0.25 -16.67
CA ILE A 132 -24.83 -0.07 -17.75
C ILE A 132 -26.19 -0.46 -17.17
N LYS A 133 -26.24 -1.27 -16.10
CA LYS A 133 -27.51 -1.65 -15.44
C LYS A 133 -28.23 -0.44 -14.83
N LEU A 134 -27.48 0.54 -14.34
CA LEU A 134 -28.02 1.79 -13.80
C LEU A 134 -28.40 2.81 -14.90
N ASN A 135 -28.34 2.45 -16.19
CA ASN A 135 -28.52 3.35 -17.33
C ASN A 135 -27.60 4.59 -17.31
N MET A 136 -26.48 4.54 -16.59
CA MET A 136 -25.48 5.62 -16.54
C MET A 136 -24.44 5.51 -17.65
N PHE A 137 -24.48 4.43 -18.44
CA PHE A 137 -23.54 4.14 -19.52
C PHE A 137 -24.27 3.56 -20.74
N PRO A 138 -23.82 3.83 -21.99
CA PRO A 138 -24.41 3.23 -23.18
C PRO A 138 -24.41 1.70 -23.11
N LYS A 139 -25.46 1.08 -23.63
CA LYS A 139 -25.63 -0.37 -23.62
C LYS A 139 -24.59 -1.04 -24.52
N LEU A 140 -23.52 -1.55 -23.89
CA LEU A 140 -22.48 -2.31 -24.57
C LEU A 140 -22.79 -3.81 -24.51
N GLN A 141 -22.42 -4.54 -25.55
CA GLN A 141 -22.52 -5.99 -25.58
C GLN A 141 -21.41 -6.60 -24.72
N VAL A 142 -21.78 -7.27 -23.62
CA VAL A 142 -20.81 -7.98 -22.77
C VAL A 142 -20.42 -9.29 -23.47
N ARG A 143 -19.16 -9.40 -23.90
CA ARG A 143 -18.57 -10.66 -24.39
C ARG A 143 -17.77 -11.30 -23.28
N TYR A 144 -18.24 -12.46 -22.82
CA TYR A 144 -17.47 -13.30 -21.91
C TYR A 144 -16.38 -14.01 -22.71
N PRO A 145 -15.13 -14.12 -22.19
CA PRO A 145 -14.14 -14.99 -22.80
C PRO A 145 -14.67 -16.45 -22.78
N ASN A 146 -14.62 -17.12 -23.94
CA ASN A 146 -15.00 -18.53 -24.11
C ASN A 146 -14.11 -19.46 -23.30
#